data_AF-A0AAW9YU88-F1
#
_entry.id   AF-A0AAW9YU88-F1
#
_cell.length_a   1.000
_cell.length_b   1.000
_cell.length_c   1.000
_cell.angle_alpha   90.00
_cell.angle_beta   90.00
_cell.angle_gamma   90.00
#
_symmetry.space_group_name_H-M   'P 1'
#
loop_
_entity.id
_entity.type
_entity.pdbx_description
1 polymer ?
#
loop_
_entity_poly.entity_id
_entity_poly.type
_entity_poly.pdbx_seq_one_letter_code
_entity_poly.pdbx_strand_id
1 'polypeptide(L)' 'VYIIGPTISHKCFEKEEFDEVYQKIRNFSMENNIILKEQPFYHVILEYAGGNLYEIHAEVDLDRTEINE' A
#
# COMPACT_ATOMS: atom_id res chain seq x y z
N VAL A 1 -9.06 -20.16 4.24
CA VAL A 1 -8.91 -19.42 2.96
C VAL A 1 -8.58 -17.99 3.34
N TYR A 2 -7.39 -17.50 3.00
CA TYR A 2 -7.10 -16.07 3.16
C TYR A 2 -7.66 -15.38 1.92
N ILE A 3 -8.59 -14.45 2.12
CA ILE A 3 -9.07 -13.57 1.06
C ILE A 3 -8.05 -12.45 1.00
N ILE A 4 -7.23 -12.42 -0.05
CA ILE A 4 -6.31 -11.31 -0.31
C ILE A 4 -7.12 -10.26 -1.06
N GLY A 5 -7.47 -9.17 -0.39
CA GLY A 5 -8.14 -8.03 -0.99
C GLY A 5 -7.20 -7.23 -1.91
N PRO A 6 -7.74 -6.37 -2.80
CA PRO A 6 -6.94 -5.47 -3.59
C PRO A 6 -6.18 -4.49 -2.68
N THR A 7 -5.00 -4.09 -3.13
CA THR A 7 -4.10 -3.23 -2.36
C THR A 7 -3.63 -2.06 -3.18
N ILE A 8 -3.58 -0.88 -2.54
CA ILE A 8 -2.79 0.25 -3.06
C ILE A 8 -1.34 -0.02 -2.65
N SER A 9 -0.43 0.00 -3.62
CA SER A 9 0.97 -0.32 -3.38
C SER A 9 1.90 0.72 -3.98
N HIS A 10 3.05 0.89 -3.34
CA HIS A 10 4.17 1.67 -3.85
C HIS A 10 5.42 0.82 -3.77
N LYS A 11 6.25 0.87 -4.81
CA LYS A 11 7.37 -0.05 -5.02
C LYS A 11 8.61 0.72 -5.46
N CYS A 12 9.78 0.11 -5.30
CA CYS A 12 11.05 0.63 -5.79
C CYS A 12 11.42 2.00 -5.20
N PHE A 13 11.35 2.12 -3.87
CA PHE A 13 11.79 3.28 -3.11
C PHE A 13 12.85 2.86 -2.09
N GLU A 14 13.55 3.83 -1.50
CA GLU A 14 14.61 3.62 -0.52
C GLU A 14 14.09 3.64 0.93
N LYS A 15 14.90 3.13 1.88
CA LYS A 15 14.47 3.02 3.27
C LYS A 15 14.12 4.36 3.91
N GLU A 16 14.76 5.43 3.48
CA GLU A 16 14.54 6.78 3.98
C GLU A 16 13.19 7.36 3.53
N GLU A 17 12.55 6.76 2.52
CA GLU A 17 11.32 7.26 1.89
C GLU A 17 10.04 6.64 2.49
N PHE A 18 10.14 5.75 3.48
CA PHE A 18 8.97 5.05 4.05
C PHE A 18 7.85 6.00 4.50
N ASP A 19 8.18 7.06 5.24
CA ASP A 19 7.20 8.03 5.72
C ASP A 19 6.50 8.77 4.57
N GLU A 20 7.25 9.13 3.53
CA GLU A 20 6.70 9.76 2.34
C GLU A 20 5.76 8.80 1.60
N VAL A 21 6.15 7.52 1.47
CA VAL A 21 5.34 6.50 0.82
C VAL A 21 4.04 6.25 1.57
N TYR A 22 4.06 6.19 2.90
CA TYR A 22 2.83 6.10 3.70
C TYR A 22 1.87 7.26 3.40
N GLN A 23 2.39 8.49 3.33
CA GLN A 23 1.58 9.66 3.01
C GLN A 23 1.05 9.60 1.58
N LYS A 24 1.86 9.21 0.59
CA LYS A 24 1.42 9.03 -0.81
C LYS A 24 0.24 8.06 -0.90
N ILE A 25 0.31 6.92 -0.23
CA ILE A 25 -0.76 5.91 -0.23
C ILE A 25 -2.03 6.47 0.42
N ARG A 26 -1.90 7.15 1.58
CA ARG A 26 -3.05 7.76 2.27
C ARG A 26 -3.69 8.87 1.45
N ASN A 27 -2.89 9.76 0.88
CA ASN A 27 -3.38 10.86 0.03
C ASN A 27 -4.11 10.30 -1.19
N PHE A 28 -3.51 9.33 -1.89
CA PHE A 28 -4.16 8.66 -3.01
C PHE A 28 -5.50 8.03 -2.59
N SER A 29 -5.55 7.34 -1.45
CA SER A 29 -6.81 6.75 -0.97
C SER A 29 -7.88 7.81 -0.67
N MET A 30 -7.51 8.93 -0.05
CA MET A 30 -8.42 10.02 0.26
C MET A 30 -8.92 10.73 -1.01
N GLU A 31 -8.02 11.03 -1.96
CA GLU A 31 -8.33 11.69 -3.22
C GLU A 31 -9.29 10.86 -4.09
N ASN A 32 -9.27 9.53 -3.96
CA ASN A 32 -10.08 8.61 -4.75
C ASN A 32 -11.26 8.02 -3.96
N ASN A 33 -11.57 8.52 -2.75
CA ASN A 33 -12.62 7.98 -1.87
C ASN A 33 -12.48 6.47 -1.60
N ILE A 34 -11.24 5.97 -1.58
CA ILE A 34 -10.93 4.58 -1.26
C ILE A 34 -10.73 4.46 0.25
N ILE A 35 -11.49 3.57 0.88
CA ILE A 35 -11.34 3.31 2.31
C ILE A 35 -10.29 2.20 2.48
N LEU A 36 -9.22 2.49 3.22
CA LEU A 36 -8.22 1.50 3.58
C LEU A 36 -8.68 0.73 4.83
N LYS A 37 -8.33 -0.55 4.93
CA LYS A 37 -8.57 -1.32 6.16
C LYS A 37 -7.81 -0.71 7.33
N GLU A 38 -8.41 -0.75 8.51
CA GLU A 38 -7.79 -0.31 9.78
C GLU A 38 -6.78 -1.34 10.28
N GLN A 39 -5.77 -1.63 9.47
CA GLN A 39 -4.69 -2.56 9.77
C GLN A 39 -3.34 -1.97 9.36
N PRO A 40 -2.23 -2.46 9.93
CA PRO A 40 -0.90 -2.04 9.52
C PRO A 40 -0.65 -2.32 8.04
N PHE A 41 0.09 -1.44 7.38
CA PHE A 41 0.54 -1.69 6.01
C PHE A 41 1.59 -2.81 6.04
N TYR A 42 1.58 -3.65 5.01
CA TYR A 42 2.56 -4.71 4.90
C TYR A 42 3.75 -4.26 4.04
N HIS A 43 4.92 -4.78 4.39
CA HIS A 43 6.19 -4.42 3.78
C HIS A 43 6.79 -5.63 3.11
N VAL A 44 7.23 -5.46 1.87
CA VAL A 44 8.03 -6.45 1.17
C VAL A 44 9.42 -5.87 1.00
N ILE A 45 10.43 -6.64 1.40
CA ILE A 45 11.84 -6.30 1.20
C ILE A 45 12.43 -7.45 0.41
N LEU A 46 12.91 -7.14 -0.80
CA LEU A 46 13.56 -8.11 -1.67
C LEU A 46 15.03 -7.76 -1.82
N GLU A 47 15.91 -8.65 -1.37
CA GLU A 47 17.35 -8.51 -1.57
C GLU A 47 17.71 -8.88 -3.01
N TYR A 48 18.51 -8.06 -3.70
CA TYR A 48 19.01 -8.34 -5.04
C TYR A 48 20.45 -7.85 -5.23
N ALA A 49 21.09 -8.27 -6.32
CA ALA A 49 22.44 -7.81 -6.67
C ALA A 49 22.42 -6.30 -6.97
N GLY A 50 22.75 -5.49 -5.96
CA GLY A 50 22.70 -4.04 -6.02
C GLY A 50 22.03 -3.35 -4.84
N GLY A 51 21.36 -4.09 -3.93
CA GLY A 51 20.73 -3.52 -2.74
C GLY A 51 19.42 -4.20 -2.37
N ASN A 52 18.53 -3.44 -1.75
CA ASN A 52 17.20 -3.88 -1.33
C ASN A 52 16.13 -3.15 -2.14
N LEU A 53 15.13 -3.88 -2.61
CA LEU A 53 13.91 -3.32 -3.18
C LEU A 53 12.83 -3.32 -2.10
N TYR A 54 12.25 -2.15 -1.83
CA TYR A 54 11.19 -2.00 -0.87
C TYR A 54 9.83 -1.83 -1.57
N GLU A 55 8.80 -2.44 -0.98
CA GLU A 55 7.41 -2.24 -1.33
C GLU A 55 6.56 -2.03 -0.07
N ILE A 56 5.64 -1.07 -0.11
CA ILE A 56 4.59 -0.90 0.91
C ILE A 56 3.24 -1.12 0.26
N HIS A 57 2.36 -1.81 0.98
CA HIS A 57 1.03 -2.11 0.49
C HIS A 57 -0.01 -1.91 1.60
N ALA A 58 -1.11 -1.25 1.22
CA ALA A 58 -2.28 -1.02 2.06
C ALA A 58 -3.49 -1.72 1.46
N GLU A 59 -4.19 -2.50 2.28
CA GLU A 59 -5.38 -3.22 1.82
C GLU A 59 -6.59 -2.29 1.77
N VAL A 60 -7.38 -2.42 0.69
CA VAL A 60 -8.63 -1.71 0.51
C VAL A 60 -9.75 -2.42 1.27
N ASP A 61 -10.55 -1.65 1.98
CA ASP A 61 -11.79 -2.10 2.61
C ASP A 61 -12.91 -2.07 1.57
N LEU A 62 -13.11 -3.21 0.89
CA LEU A 62 -14.10 -3.36 -0.18
C LEU A 62 -15.54 -3.22 0.30
N ASP A 63 -15.83 -3.55 1.56
CA ASP A 63 -17.17 -3.44 2.12
C ASP A 63 -17.56 -1.98 2.36
N ARG A 64 -16.56 -1.10 2.52
CA ARG A 64 -16.74 0.33 2.81
C ARG A 64 -16.36 1.23 1.65
N THR A 65 -15.65 0.73 0.65
CA THR A 65 -15.28 1.48 -0.55
C THR A 65 -16.36 1.32 -1.62
N GLU A 66 -16.97 2.43 -2.02
CA GLU A 66 -17.87 2.45 -3.17
C GLU A 66 -17.03 2.42 -4.46
N ILE A 67 -16.90 1.24 -5.06
CA ILE A 67 -16.23 1.06 -6.34
C ILE A 67 -17.23 1.44 -7.43
N ASN A 68 -17.08 2.62 -8.03
CA ASN A 68 -17.83 2.95 -9.24
C ASN A 68 -17.29 2.07 -10.38
N GLU A 69 -18.14 1.17 -10.89
CA GLU A 69 -17.89 0.37 -12.09
C GLU A 69 -17.71 1.23 -13.35
#